data_AF-A0A258JVQ2-F1
#
_entry.id   AF-A0A258JVQ2-F1
#
_cell.length_a   1.000
_cell.length_b   1.000
_cell.length_c   1.000
_cell.angle_alpha   90.00
_cell.angle_beta   90.00
_cell.angle_gamma   90.00
#
_symmetry.space_group_name_H-M   'P 1'
#
loop_
_entity.id
_entity.type
_entity.pdbx_description
1 polymer ?
#
loop_
_entity_poly.entity_id
_entity_poly.type
_entity_poly.pdbx_seq_one_letter_code
_entity_poly.pdbx_strand_id
1 'polypeptide(L)'
;MAKNEYHNEKPSNIEEYIAFANDISDYRNRLNAIDFLSKYKCYESKKELFRLMKTDKIFDVKEQAFKALQNFGEEVKLTRKKKGKPVKTINDKLLILHNSFNGDPYSLTDFKIKFKDLYPYVYDIYNYEKKSKFDGFLTSSIQTFAQKKIKHNYSVNIDFDTSDISIPKEEFEMEYKASSDTTDSLAVENDRLTIKCSRTAKINLINIVFSESNSIHNQIIKSLIYYYIRVNRFIPIKNITINRIQQTSEETIFSLPTTKISIEQILNDKFTGIDISTASIINIFSVNDKSRAIQYALTYLLKSKITNEESERFEKLWKAFNSIYYYFGNGANENECHRLMRSFILTNSTLFSKSLHKAKSITAKELQEKVRFYELLSNDYDTKEKIVSFIGFVFRYQDKFICKNLLDNISYFEADLKDIFNVDKVESKFNKFDYIKDIYLNNKSSSDSEIIFKKVKEYLEDKVKKPVTNTELEIIVFICIKYCYYLRNKIFHAEKQDLTFRFAKNNMIFELEWVNDILETLIIELISVNSSWTRRS
;
A
#
# COMPACT_ATOMS: atom_id res chain seq x y z
N MET A 1 46.08 3.79 -40.37
CA MET A 1 46.13 4.41 -39.02
C MET A 1 47.26 3.72 -38.27
N ALA A 2 48.11 4.49 -37.59
CA ALA A 2 49.16 3.91 -36.75
C ALA A 2 48.50 2.98 -35.73
N LYS A 3 48.99 1.73 -35.61
CA LYS A 3 48.60 0.87 -34.50
C LYS A 3 49.14 1.53 -33.23
N ASN A 4 48.25 2.06 -32.39
CA ASN A 4 48.68 2.54 -31.08
C ASN A 4 49.07 1.31 -30.25
N GLU A 5 50.21 1.38 -29.58
CA GLU A 5 50.64 0.34 -28.65
C GLU A 5 49.59 0.14 -27.56
N TYR A 6 49.30 -1.13 -27.25
CA TYR A 6 48.40 -1.53 -26.19
C TYR A 6 49.01 -2.68 -25.39
N HIS A 7 48.66 -2.75 -24.11
CA HIS A 7 49.09 -3.79 -23.20
C HIS A 7 48.03 -4.89 -23.13
N ASN A 8 48.43 -6.15 -23.00
CA ASN A 8 47.49 -7.29 -22.85
C ASN A 8 47.14 -7.59 -21.38
N GLU A 9 47.61 -6.77 -20.46
CA GLU A 9 47.35 -6.90 -19.03
C GLU A 9 46.12 -6.09 -18.57
N LYS A 10 45.62 -6.43 -17.39
CA LYS A 10 44.56 -5.68 -16.72
C LYS A 10 45.20 -4.62 -15.81
N PRO A 11 44.93 -3.31 -16.02
CA PRO A 11 45.45 -2.28 -15.14
C PRO A 11 44.73 -2.28 -13.79
N SER A 12 45.45 -1.90 -12.73
CA SER A 12 44.95 -1.91 -11.35
C SER A 12 43.81 -0.92 -11.09
N ASN A 13 43.76 0.19 -11.82
CA ASN A 13 42.75 1.25 -11.68
C ASN A 13 41.59 1.14 -12.70
N ILE A 14 41.41 -0.01 -13.35
CA ILE A 14 40.38 -0.16 -14.40
C ILE A 14 38.96 0.14 -13.93
N GLU A 15 38.64 -0.12 -12.65
CA GLU A 15 37.30 0.06 -12.09
C GLU A 15 36.84 1.54 -12.14
N GLU A 16 37.77 2.48 -11.95
CA GLU A 16 37.51 3.92 -12.05
C GLU A 16 37.03 4.29 -13.46
N TYR A 17 37.69 3.77 -14.49
CA TYR A 17 37.35 4.06 -15.88
C TYR A 17 36.11 3.30 -16.37
N ILE A 18 35.79 2.16 -15.76
CA ILE A 18 34.48 1.51 -15.94
C ILE A 18 33.37 2.39 -15.37
N ALA A 19 33.57 3.00 -14.20
CA ALA A 19 32.62 3.96 -13.64
C ALA A 19 32.45 5.17 -14.56
N PHE A 20 33.55 5.73 -15.09
CA PHE A 20 33.49 6.82 -16.07
C PHE A 20 32.78 6.42 -17.37
N ALA A 21 32.99 5.20 -17.88
CA ALA A 21 32.28 4.69 -19.05
C ALA A 21 30.77 4.55 -18.81
N ASN A 22 30.35 4.33 -17.56
CA ASN A 22 28.95 4.19 -17.15
C ASN A 22 28.28 5.52 -16.79
N ASP A 23 29.01 6.63 -16.74
CA ASP A 23 28.44 7.95 -16.47
C ASP A 23 27.61 8.44 -17.66
N ILE A 24 26.29 8.33 -17.53
CA ILE A 24 25.32 8.78 -18.53
C ILE A 24 25.12 10.31 -18.54
N SER A 25 25.74 11.03 -17.60
CA SER A 25 25.54 12.47 -17.39
C SER A 25 26.65 13.35 -17.96
N ASP A 26 27.80 12.78 -18.33
CA ASP A 26 28.91 13.50 -18.96
C ASP A 26 29.68 12.63 -19.97
N TYR A 27 29.61 13.02 -21.24
CA TYR A 27 30.32 12.36 -22.33
C TYR A 27 31.83 12.48 -22.19
N ARG A 28 32.35 13.51 -21.51
CA ARG A 28 33.80 13.68 -21.31
C ARG A 28 34.37 12.56 -20.48
N ASN A 29 33.62 12.10 -19.47
CA ASN A 29 34.00 10.94 -18.66
C ASN A 29 34.05 9.68 -19.54
N ARG A 30 33.07 9.49 -20.42
CA ARG A 30 33.06 8.34 -21.34
C ARG A 30 34.18 8.41 -22.40
N LEU A 31 34.52 9.60 -22.89
CA LEU A 31 35.68 9.78 -23.78
C LEU A 31 37.01 9.54 -23.05
N ASN A 32 37.15 10.02 -21.81
CA ASN A 32 38.30 9.73 -20.96
C ASN A 32 38.44 8.23 -20.68
N ALA A 33 37.32 7.56 -20.41
CA ALA A 33 37.27 6.11 -20.29
C ALA A 33 37.73 5.41 -21.57
N ILE A 34 37.28 5.85 -22.75
CA ILE A 34 37.73 5.27 -24.02
C ILE A 34 39.24 5.47 -24.22
N ASP A 35 39.77 6.67 -23.96
CA ASP A 35 41.22 6.94 -24.08
C ASP A 35 42.03 5.97 -23.22
N PHE A 36 41.64 5.82 -21.95
CA PHE A 36 42.30 4.89 -21.03
C PHE A 36 42.13 3.42 -21.45
N LEU A 37 40.89 2.97 -21.66
CA LEU A 37 40.59 1.56 -21.98
C LEU A 37 41.19 1.13 -23.31
N SER A 38 41.40 2.06 -24.26
CA SER A 38 42.04 1.78 -25.55
C SER A 38 43.52 1.36 -25.44
N LYS A 39 44.16 1.61 -24.30
CA LYS A 39 45.56 1.25 -24.03
C LYS A 39 45.72 -0.18 -23.48
N TYR A 40 44.64 -0.82 -23.05
CA TYR A 40 44.68 -2.13 -22.38
C TYR A 40 43.70 -3.12 -23.01
N LYS A 41 44.21 -4.10 -23.76
CA LYS A 41 43.43 -5.17 -24.41
C LYS A 41 43.11 -6.30 -23.42
N CYS A 42 42.36 -5.98 -22.38
CA CYS A 42 41.79 -6.96 -21.46
C CYS A 42 40.29 -7.20 -21.74
N TYR A 43 39.68 -8.15 -21.02
CA TYR A 43 38.27 -8.49 -21.19
C TYR A 43 37.35 -7.30 -20.87
N GLU A 44 37.61 -6.61 -19.75
CA GLU A 44 36.83 -5.50 -19.25
C GLU A 44 36.85 -4.30 -20.20
N SER A 45 38.03 -3.92 -20.71
CA SER A 45 38.15 -2.86 -21.71
C SER A 45 37.35 -3.17 -22.97
N LYS A 46 37.48 -4.38 -23.51
CA LYS A 46 36.73 -4.80 -24.70
C LYS A 46 35.23 -4.74 -24.45
N LYS A 47 34.77 -5.29 -23.33
CA LYS A 47 33.35 -5.29 -22.95
C LYS A 47 32.76 -3.88 -22.93
N GLU A 48 33.41 -2.95 -22.26
CA GLU A 48 32.90 -1.57 -22.15
C GLU A 48 32.97 -0.81 -23.48
N LEU A 49 34.04 -0.97 -24.26
CA LEU A 49 34.15 -0.37 -25.59
C LEU A 49 33.04 -0.89 -26.53
N PHE A 50 32.75 -2.19 -26.51
CA PHE A 50 31.64 -2.77 -27.27
C PHE A 50 30.29 -2.19 -26.86
N ARG A 51 30.06 -2.01 -25.55
CA ARG A 51 28.84 -1.38 -25.02
C ARG A 51 28.72 0.04 -25.53
N LEU A 52 29.74 0.89 -25.32
CA LEU A 52 29.74 2.29 -25.75
C LEU A 52 29.50 2.43 -27.26
N MET A 53 30.20 1.66 -28.09
CA MET A 53 30.00 1.65 -29.54
C MET A 53 28.54 1.36 -29.94
N LYS A 54 27.91 0.38 -29.28
CA LYS A 54 26.53 -0.05 -29.61
C LYS A 54 25.48 0.91 -29.05
N THR A 55 25.58 1.26 -27.78
CA THR A 55 24.48 1.83 -27.00
C THR A 55 24.59 3.31 -26.72
N ASP A 56 25.78 3.92 -26.82
CA ASP A 56 25.92 5.37 -26.63
C ASP A 56 25.07 6.09 -27.67
N LYS A 57 24.83 7.38 -27.46
CA LYS A 57 23.95 8.12 -28.34
C LYS A 57 24.56 9.42 -28.80
N ILE A 58 25.70 9.78 -28.23
CA ILE A 58 26.64 10.71 -28.84
C ILE A 58 27.47 9.91 -29.82
N PHE A 59 27.40 10.33 -31.09
CA PHE A 59 28.02 9.59 -32.19
C PHE A 59 29.54 9.48 -32.05
N ASP A 60 30.19 10.54 -31.56
CA ASP A 60 31.64 10.61 -31.40
C ASP A 60 32.15 9.63 -30.33
N VAL A 61 31.41 9.44 -29.23
CA VAL A 61 31.72 8.38 -28.25
C VAL A 61 31.67 7.00 -28.91
N LYS A 62 30.67 6.75 -29.77
CA LYS A 62 30.62 5.49 -30.53
C LYS A 62 31.81 5.34 -31.49
N GLU A 63 32.15 6.42 -32.17
CA GLU A 63 33.21 6.43 -33.18
C GLU A 63 34.57 6.17 -32.53
N GLN A 64 34.85 6.78 -31.38
CA GLN A 64 36.10 6.56 -30.65
C GLN A 64 36.17 5.15 -30.06
N ALA A 65 35.08 4.63 -29.49
CA ALA A 65 35.03 3.24 -29.03
C ALA A 65 35.21 2.24 -30.19
N PHE A 66 34.62 2.52 -31.36
CA PHE A 66 34.81 1.75 -32.58
C PHE A 66 36.28 1.74 -33.03
N LYS A 67 36.93 2.91 -33.08
CA LYS A 67 38.36 3.02 -33.44
C LYS A 67 39.26 2.25 -32.46
N ALA A 68 38.96 2.30 -31.16
CA ALA A 68 39.69 1.54 -30.15
C ALA A 68 39.56 0.01 -30.37
N LEU A 69 38.35 -0.48 -30.64
CA LEU A 69 38.12 -1.90 -30.94
C LEU A 69 38.80 -2.35 -32.24
N GLN A 70 38.78 -1.51 -33.28
CA GLN A 70 39.53 -1.78 -34.51
C GLN A 70 41.03 -1.88 -34.25
N ASN A 71 41.60 -1.05 -33.37
CA ASN A 71 43.01 -1.12 -32.99
C ASN A 71 43.34 -2.45 -32.29
N PHE A 72 42.41 -3.00 -31.52
CA PHE A 72 42.54 -4.32 -30.91
C PHE A 72 42.40 -5.48 -31.90
N GLY A 73 42.02 -5.22 -33.16
CA GLY A 73 41.79 -6.24 -34.18
C GLY A 73 40.41 -6.91 -34.08
N GLU A 74 39.45 -6.29 -33.39
CA GLU A 74 38.09 -6.81 -33.27
C GLU A 74 37.28 -6.52 -34.54
N GLU A 75 36.43 -7.47 -34.95
CA GLU A 75 35.53 -7.28 -36.10
C GLU A 75 34.30 -6.46 -35.72
N VAL A 76 34.34 -5.15 -35.99
CA VAL A 76 33.31 -4.19 -35.60
C VAL A 76 32.72 -3.41 -36.77
N LYS A 77 31.45 -3.00 -36.64
CA LYS A 77 30.74 -2.15 -37.62
C LYS A 77 30.09 -0.96 -36.91
N LEU A 78 30.35 0.25 -37.40
CA LEU A 78 29.76 1.48 -36.87
C LEU A 78 28.48 1.86 -37.64
N THR A 79 27.39 2.10 -36.92
CA THR A 79 26.13 2.62 -37.51
C THR A 79 26.31 4.05 -38.02
N ARG A 80 25.55 4.51 -39.02
CA ARG A 80 25.63 5.90 -39.50
C ARG A 80 25.10 6.91 -38.47
N LYS A 81 25.69 8.12 -38.42
CA LYS A 81 25.17 9.24 -37.61
C LYS A 81 23.75 9.60 -38.06
N LYS A 82 22.79 9.64 -37.11
CA LYS A 82 21.41 10.05 -37.40
C LYS A 82 21.36 11.53 -37.74
N LYS A 83 20.61 11.89 -38.79
CA LYS A 83 20.32 13.30 -39.16
C LYS A 83 19.06 13.79 -38.41
N GLY A 84 19.02 15.08 -38.07
CA GLY A 84 17.88 15.72 -37.40
C GLY A 84 18.01 15.85 -35.88
N LYS A 85 16.89 16.04 -35.18
CA LYS A 85 16.87 16.21 -33.72
C LYS A 85 17.33 14.93 -33.01
N PRO A 86 18.36 14.97 -32.15
CA PRO A 86 18.82 13.79 -31.40
C PRO A 86 17.74 13.17 -30.51
N VAL A 87 16.89 14.02 -29.91
CA VAL A 87 15.75 13.60 -29.08
C VAL A 87 14.49 14.28 -29.61
N LYS A 88 13.52 13.48 -30.09
CA LYS A 88 12.28 14.00 -30.69
C LYS A 88 11.43 14.82 -29.71
N THR A 89 11.43 14.45 -28.43
CA THR A 89 10.61 15.04 -27.35
C THR A 89 11.38 16.03 -26.47
N ILE A 90 12.45 16.64 -26.99
CA ILE A 90 13.26 17.58 -26.20
C ILE A 90 12.43 18.76 -25.66
N ASN A 91 11.53 19.33 -26.46
CA ASN A 91 10.73 20.48 -26.06
C ASN A 91 9.77 20.11 -24.91
N ASP A 92 9.15 18.93 -24.96
CA ASP A 92 8.27 18.44 -23.90
C ASP A 92 9.03 18.25 -22.58
N LYS A 93 10.24 17.68 -22.65
CA LYS A 93 11.11 17.51 -21.48
C LYS A 93 11.52 18.84 -20.86
N LEU A 94 11.90 19.82 -21.68
CA LEU A 94 12.25 21.17 -21.22
C LEU A 94 11.03 21.89 -20.63
N LEU A 95 9.84 21.69 -21.18
CA LEU A 95 8.59 22.24 -20.64
C LEU A 95 8.21 21.60 -19.30
N ILE A 96 8.31 20.27 -19.17
CA ILE A 96 8.10 19.57 -17.89
C ILE A 96 9.07 20.09 -16.83
N LEU A 97 10.33 20.25 -17.20
CA LEU A 97 11.36 20.80 -16.31
C LEU A 97 11.05 22.24 -15.92
N HIS A 98 10.69 23.10 -16.88
CA HIS A 98 10.25 24.48 -16.62
C HIS A 98 9.08 24.53 -15.63
N ASN A 99 8.06 23.71 -15.84
CA ASN A 99 6.89 23.64 -14.97
C ASN A 99 7.20 23.08 -13.57
N SER A 100 8.25 22.27 -13.43
CA SER A 100 8.68 21.70 -12.14
C SER A 100 9.23 22.72 -11.16
N PHE A 101 9.56 23.94 -11.61
CA PHE A 101 9.95 25.05 -10.74
C PHE A 101 8.75 25.73 -10.08
N ASN A 102 7.52 25.23 -10.29
CA ASN A 102 6.30 25.71 -9.63
C ASN A 102 6.04 27.22 -9.77
N GLY A 103 6.65 27.90 -10.74
CA GLY A 103 6.55 29.35 -10.91
C GLY A 103 7.52 30.16 -10.05
N ASP A 104 8.37 29.51 -9.25
CA ASP A 104 9.43 30.17 -8.50
C ASP A 104 10.47 30.76 -9.47
N PRO A 105 11.07 31.92 -9.15
CA PRO A 105 12.18 32.44 -9.92
C PRO A 105 13.36 31.46 -9.86
N TYR A 106 13.96 31.18 -11.01
CA TYR A 106 15.15 30.32 -11.12
C TYR A 106 16.15 30.91 -12.10
N SER A 107 17.43 30.69 -11.83
CA SER A 107 18.51 31.04 -12.75
C SER A 107 18.70 29.97 -13.84
N LEU A 108 19.41 30.31 -14.92
CA LEU A 108 19.81 29.32 -15.92
C LEU A 108 20.64 28.18 -15.30
N THR A 109 21.40 28.49 -14.24
CA THR A 109 22.19 27.51 -13.47
C THR A 109 21.28 26.50 -12.77
N ASP A 110 20.24 26.97 -12.07
CA ASP A 110 19.26 26.10 -11.40
C ASP A 110 18.55 25.19 -12.40
N PHE A 111 18.18 25.76 -13.55
CA PHE A 111 17.56 25.01 -14.64
C PHE A 111 18.49 23.90 -15.15
N LYS A 112 19.79 24.18 -15.35
CA LYS A 112 20.77 23.20 -15.79
C LYS A 112 21.00 22.09 -14.76
N ILE A 113 21.09 22.43 -13.47
CA ILE A 113 21.24 21.46 -12.38
C ILE A 113 20.08 20.48 -12.42
N LYS A 114 18.85 21.00 -12.44
CA LYS A 114 17.63 20.17 -12.46
C LYS A 114 17.45 19.43 -13.79
N PHE A 115 17.91 19.99 -14.91
CA PHE A 115 17.93 19.28 -16.20
C PHE A 115 18.87 18.07 -16.17
N LYS A 116 20.06 18.25 -15.60
CA LYS A 116 21.04 17.17 -15.43
C LYS A 116 20.52 16.09 -14.47
N ASP A 117 19.80 16.48 -13.42
CA ASP A 117 19.21 15.55 -12.46
C ASP A 117 18.06 14.73 -13.07
N LEU A 118 17.08 15.40 -13.67
CA LEU A 118 15.85 14.74 -14.16
C LEU A 118 16.06 14.00 -15.49
N TYR A 119 16.94 14.51 -16.36
CA TYR A 119 17.20 13.94 -17.69
C TYR A 119 18.70 13.93 -18.03
N PRO A 120 19.56 13.28 -17.23
CA PRO A 120 21.04 13.34 -17.35
C PRO A 120 21.53 13.02 -18.76
N TYR A 121 21.00 11.96 -19.34
CA TYR A 121 21.37 11.52 -20.67
C TYR A 121 20.92 12.49 -21.79
N VAL A 122 19.81 13.21 -21.62
CA VAL A 122 19.36 14.22 -22.60
C VAL A 122 20.18 15.50 -22.46
N TYR A 123 20.48 15.90 -21.22
CA TYR A 123 21.40 17.00 -20.92
C TYR A 123 22.74 16.78 -21.63
N ASP A 124 23.32 15.58 -21.47
CA ASP A 124 24.62 15.23 -22.03
C ASP A 124 24.68 15.32 -23.57
N ILE A 125 23.67 14.77 -24.27
CA ILE A 125 23.57 14.86 -25.73
C ILE A 125 23.57 16.32 -26.21
N TYR A 126 22.74 17.16 -25.59
CA TYR A 126 22.60 18.55 -26.04
C TYR A 126 23.79 19.40 -25.62
N ASN A 127 24.43 19.11 -24.48
CA ASN A 127 25.69 19.71 -24.10
C ASN A 127 26.78 19.41 -25.16
N TYR A 128 26.85 18.17 -25.64
CA TYR A 128 27.78 17.77 -26.71
C TYR A 128 27.44 18.41 -28.07
N GLU A 129 26.19 18.28 -28.53
CA GLU A 129 25.80 18.73 -29.88
C GLU A 129 25.75 20.27 -29.99
N LYS A 130 25.45 20.98 -28.90
CA LYS A 130 25.38 22.45 -28.90
C LYS A 130 26.67 23.14 -28.48
N LYS A 131 27.54 22.48 -27.70
CA LYS A 131 28.83 23.04 -27.23
C LYS A 131 28.63 24.44 -26.62
N SER A 132 29.35 25.45 -27.08
CA SER A 132 29.24 26.84 -26.64
C SER A 132 27.84 27.46 -26.85
N LYS A 133 26.98 26.85 -27.69
CA LYS A 133 25.60 27.31 -27.93
C LYS A 133 24.57 26.64 -27.00
N PHE A 134 25.00 25.82 -26.04
CA PHE A 134 24.08 25.10 -25.15
C PHE A 134 23.24 26.06 -24.30
N ASP A 135 23.87 27.06 -23.72
CA ASP A 135 23.21 28.07 -22.89
C ASP A 135 22.20 28.88 -23.70
N GLY A 136 22.60 29.34 -24.89
CA GLY A 136 21.69 30.04 -25.80
C GLY A 136 20.49 29.18 -26.22
N PHE A 137 20.71 27.88 -26.47
CA PHE A 137 19.62 26.94 -26.76
C PHE A 137 18.62 26.81 -25.61
N LEU A 138 19.10 26.69 -24.36
CA LEU A 138 18.24 26.62 -23.18
C LEU A 138 17.47 27.92 -22.98
N THR A 139 18.15 29.07 -23.02
CA THR A 139 17.52 30.39 -22.85
C THR A 139 16.44 30.64 -23.90
N SER A 140 16.72 30.37 -25.18
CA SER A 140 15.72 30.52 -26.25
C SER A 140 14.55 29.56 -26.07
N SER A 141 14.78 28.34 -25.58
CA SER A 141 13.69 27.40 -25.28
C SER A 141 12.81 27.91 -24.14
N ILE A 142 13.43 28.37 -23.04
CA ILE A 142 12.73 28.90 -21.86
C ILE A 142 11.86 30.10 -22.23
N GLN A 143 12.35 31.00 -23.07
CA GLN A 143 11.59 32.17 -23.53
C GLN A 143 10.33 31.82 -24.33
N THR A 144 10.28 30.64 -24.96
CA THR A 144 9.09 30.18 -25.68
C THR A 144 8.02 29.57 -24.76
N PHE A 145 8.35 29.28 -23.50
CA PHE A 145 7.41 28.70 -22.55
C PHE A 145 6.54 29.79 -21.90
N ALA A 146 5.26 29.49 -21.72
CA ALA A 146 4.32 30.41 -21.12
C ALA A 146 4.71 30.69 -19.66
N GLN A 147 4.98 31.97 -19.33
CA GLN A 147 5.41 32.37 -17.98
C GLN A 147 4.27 32.37 -16.95
N LYS A 148 3.00 32.35 -17.39
CA LYS A 148 1.83 32.21 -16.52
C LYS A 148 1.35 30.77 -16.51
N LYS A 149 1.16 30.19 -15.31
CA LYS A 149 0.52 28.87 -15.16
C LYS A 149 -0.85 28.89 -15.84
N ILE A 150 -1.01 28.10 -16.89
CA ILE A 150 -2.33 27.85 -17.47
C ILE A 150 -3.03 26.86 -16.55
N LYS A 151 -4.07 27.31 -15.87
CA LYS A 151 -4.96 26.42 -15.13
C LYS A 151 -5.92 25.77 -16.13
N HIS A 152 -5.93 24.44 -16.14
CA HIS A 152 -6.89 23.65 -16.87
C HIS A 152 -8.00 23.24 -15.92
N ASN A 153 -9.19 23.77 -16.13
CA ASN A 153 -10.37 23.49 -15.31
C ASN A 153 -11.21 22.41 -15.97
N TYR A 154 -11.68 21.47 -15.16
CA TYR A 154 -12.48 20.33 -15.61
C TYR A 154 -13.67 20.11 -14.69
N SER A 155 -14.73 19.55 -15.27
CA SER A 155 -15.87 18.99 -14.55
C SER A 155 -15.99 17.51 -14.92
N VAL A 156 -16.06 16.62 -13.94
CA VAL A 156 -16.42 15.21 -14.13
C VAL A 156 -17.84 15.02 -13.65
N ASN A 157 -18.75 14.62 -14.54
CA ASN A 157 -20.13 14.30 -14.17
C ASN A 157 -20.35 12.79 -14.26
N ILE A 158 -20.99 12.23 -13.26
CA ILE A 158 -21.38 10.81 -13.21
C ILE A 158 -22.89 10.80 -13.05
N ASP A 159 -23.60 10.33 -14.06
CA ASP A 159 -25.05 10.21 -14.04
C ASP A 159 -25.43 8.75 -13.78
N PHE A 160 -26.38 8.53 -12.88
CA PHE A 160 -26.87 7.22 -12.47
C PHE A 160 -28.20 6.88 -13.15
N ASP A 161 -28.46 5.60 -13.36
CA ASP A 161 -29.70 5.13 -14.00
C ASP A 161 -30.80 4.92 -12.96
N THR A 162 -31.41 6.02 -12.53
CA THR A 162 -32.41 6.05 -11.45
C THR A 162 -33.23 7.34 -11.51
N SER A 163 -34.51 7.25 -11.15
CA SER A 163 -35.40 8.40 -11.00
C SER A 163 -36.11 8.43 -9.64
N ASP A 164 -35.82 7.45 -8.77
CA ASP A 164 -36.51 7.21 -7.50
C ASP A 164 -35.71 7.72 -6.28
N ILE A 165 -34.65 8.50 -6.51
CA ILE A 165 -33.79 9.04 -5.46
C ILE A 165 -34.06 10.52 -5.27
N SER A 166 -34.20 10.91 -4.01
CA SER A 166 -34.18 12.30 -3.59
C SER A 166 -33.03 12.49 -2.59
N ILE A 167 -31.94 13.08 -3.06
CA ILE A 167 -30.81 13.48 -2.21
C ILE A 167 -30.68 15.00 -2.34
N PRO A 168 -30.83 15.77 -1.24
CA PRO A 168 -30.58 17.19 -1.28
C PRO A 168 -29.13 17.44 -1.70
N LYS A 169 -28.88 18.57 -2.36
CA LYS A 169 -27.54 18.92 -2.79
C LYS A 169 -26.58 18.99 -1.61
N GLU A 170 -25.61 18.08 -1.58
CA GLU A 170 -24.51 18.03 -0.61
C GLU A 170 -23.21 18.43 -1.31
N GLU A 171 -22.44 19.34 -0.72
CA GLU A 171 -21.17 19.83 -1.29
C GLU A 171 -19.99 19.51 -0.36
N PHE A 172 -18.88 19.08 -0.94
CA PHE A 172 -17.66 18.70 -0.22
C PHE A 172 -16.43 19.26 -0.91
N GLU A 173 -15.45 19.67 -0.11
CA GLU A 173 -14.09 19.90 -0.58
C GLU A 173 -13.28 18.60 -0.54
N MET A 174 -12.48 18.35 -1.57
CA MET A 174 -11.68 17.15 -1.73
C MET A 174 -10.21 17.52 -1.89
N GLU A 175 -9.40 17.17 -0.92
CA GLU A 175 -7.95 17.31 -0.99
C GLU A 175 -7.36 16.27 -1.98
N TYR A 176 -6.24 16.62 -2.62
CA TYR A 176 -5.45 15.66 -3.41
C TYR A 176 -3.96 15.88 -3.23
N LYS A 177 -3.16 14.82 -3.48
CA LYS A 177 -1.70 14.92 -3.40
C LYS A 177 -1.17 15.89 -4.46
N ALA A 178 -0.22 16.74 -4.08
CA ALA A 178 0.44 17.78 -4.89
C ALA A 178 -0.30 19.13 -5.05
N SER A 179 -1.39 19.37 -4.33
CA SER A 179 -1.92 20.72 -4.14
C SER A 179 -1.48 21.27 -2.78
N SER A 180 -0.62 22.29 -2.75
CA SER A 180 -0.37 23.05 -1.51
C SER A 180 -1.60 23.91 -1.15
N ASP A 181 -2.35 24.41 -2.15
CA ASP A 181 -3.34 25.48 -1.95
C ASP A 181 -4.62 25.33 -2.79
N THR A 182 -4.94 24.14 -3.31
CA THR A 182 -6.13 23.94 -4.16
C THR A 182 -6.85 22.64 -3.85
N THR A 183 -8.13 22.70 -3.51
CA THR A 183 -9.00 21.54 -3.39
C THR A 183 -9.79 21.32 -4.68
N ASP A 184 -10.19 20.07 -4.92
CA ASP A 184 -11.29 19.78 -5.85
C ASP A 184 -12.61 19.93 -5.09
N SER A 185 -13.74 20.10 -5.78
CA SER A 185 -15.06 20.09 -5.14
C SER A 185 -15.94 18.99 -5.69
N LEU A 186 -16.76 18.41 -4.81
CA LEU A 186 -17.78 17.42 -5.13
C LEU A 186 -19.15 17.99 -4.78
N ALA A 187 -20.09 17.88 -5.72
CA ALA A 187 -21.51 18.04 -5.46
C ALA A 187 -22.22 16.69 -5.68
N VAL A 188 -23.05 16.30 -4.71
CA VAL A 188 -23.88 15.10 -4.75
C VAL A 188 -25.35 15.53 -4.70
N GLU A 189 -26.12 15.19 -5.73
CA GLU A 189 -27.53 15.58 -5.83
C GLU A 189 -28.29 14.53 -6.63
N ASN A 190 -29.35 13.97 -6.04
CA ASN A 190 -30.21 12.95 -6.66
C ASN A 190 -29.42 11.79 -7.32
N ASP A 191 -29.48 11.73 -8.66
CA ASP A 191 -28.89 10.74 -9.55
C ASP A 191 -27.56 11.22 -10.18
N ARG A 192 -26.92 12.24 -9.60
CA ARG A 192 -25.71 12.85 -10.18
C ARG A 192 -24.63 13.17 -9.16
N LEU A 193 -23.38 12.87 -9.55
CA LEU A 193 -22.16 13.39 -8.91
C LEU A 193 -21.46 14.36 -9.86
N THR A 194 -21.01 15.50 -9.35
CA THR A 194 -20.24 16.48 -10.12
C THR A 194 -18.94 16.81 -9.38
N ILE A 195 -17.80 16.48 -9.97
CA ILE A 195 -16.48 16.80 -9.43
C ILE A 195 -15.87 17.93 -10.25
N LYS A 196 -15.62 19.08 -9.64
CA LYS A 196 -14.90 20.20 -10.27
C LYS A 196 -13.45 20.22 -9.82
N CYS A 197 -12.53 20.30 -10.77
CA CYS A 197 -11.11 20.22 -10.48
C CYS A 197 -10.29 21.15 -11.37
N SER A 198 -9.12 21.57 -10.87
CA SER A 198 -8.17 22.43 -11.60
C SER A 198 -6.79 21.82 -11.58
N ARG A 199 -6.10 21.78 -12.72
CA ARG A 199 -4.75 21.23 -12.85
C ARG A 199 -3.82 22.21 -13.58
N THR A 200 -2.55 22.21 -13.22
CA THR A 200 -1.50 23.02 -13.87
C THR A 200 -1.02 22.43 -15.20
N ALA A 201 -1.36 21.16 -15.47
CA ALA A 201 -1.06 20.47 -16.71
C ALA A 201 -2.35 19.88 -17.31
N LYS A 202 -2.39 19.82 -18.64
CA LYS A 202 -3.48 19.17 -19.36
C LYS A 202 -3.53 17.69 -18.99
N ILE A 203 -4.73 17.21 -18.67
CA ILE A 203 -4.93 15.85 -18.19
C ILE A 203 -4.89 14.87 -19.36
N ASN A 204 -4.23 13.73 -19.14
CA ASN A 204 -4.35 12.57 -20.00
C ASN A 204 -5.65 11.82 -19.66
N LEU A 205 -6.64 11.92 -20.55
CA LEU A 205 -7.99 11.39 -20.35
C LEU A 205 -7.99 9.85 -20.21
N ILE A 206 -7.10 9.16 -20.93
CA ILE A 206 -6.94 7.70 -20.85
C ILE A 206 -6.53 7.30 -19.43
N ASN A 207 -5.66 8.08 -18.79
CA ASN A 207 -5.19 7.80 -17.43
C ASN A 207 -6.28 8.01 -16.38
N ILE A 208 -7.35 8.77 -16.65
CA ILE A 208 -8.47 8.87 -15.70
C ILE A 208 -9.21 7.53 -15.60
N VAL A 209 -9.26 6.79 -16.71
CA VAL A 209 -9.92 5.47 -16.78
C VAL A 209 -9.00 4.37 -16.27
N PHE A 210 -7.73 4.35 -16.70
CA PHE A 210 -6.85 3.20 -16.51
C PHE A 210 -5.73 3.38 -15.49
N SER A 211 -5.56 4.56 -14.89
CA SER A 211 -4.42 4.84 -13.98
C SER A 211 -4.89 5.14 -12.57
N GLU A 212 -4.73 4.17 -11.66
CA GLU A 212 -5.04 4.33 -10.23
C GLU A 212 -4.21 5.43 -9.54
N SER A 213 -3.05 5.77 -10.09
CA SER A 213 -2.20 6.87 -9.61
C SER A 213 -2.70 8.27 -10.01
N ASN A 214 -3.75 8.37 -10.84
CA ASN A 214 -4.32 9.63 -11.26
C ASN A 214 -5.17 10.25 -10.13
N SER A 215 -4.95 11.53 -9.81
CA SER A 215 -5.69 12.19 -8.72
C SER A 215 -7.19 12.29 -8.99
N ILE A 216 -7.63 12.52 -10.23
CA ILE A 216 -9.05 12.56 -10.59
C ILE A 216 -9.68 11.17 -10.50
N HIS A 217 -8.97 10.13 -10.95
CA HIS A 217 -9.44 8.75 -10.78
C HIS A 217 -9.71 8.47 -9.29
N ASN A 218 -8.78 8.86 -8.42
CA ASN A 218 -8.96 8.73 -6.98
C ASN A 218 -10.15 9.54 -6.44
N GLN A 219 -10.40 10.76 -6.95
CA GLN A 219 -11.60 11.52 -6.56
C GLN A 219 -12.88 10.81 -6.97
N ILE A 220 -12.95 10.27 -8.20
CA ILE A 220 -14.09 9.47 -8.66
C ILE A 220 -14.36 8.31 -7.69
N ILE A 221 -13.32 7.56 -7.32
CA ILE A 221 -13.45 6.44 -6.38
C ILE A 221 -14.00 6.90 -5.03
N LYS A 222 -13.46 7.98 -4.44
CA LYS A 222 -13.95 8.53 -3.16
C LYS A 222 -15.42 8.96 -3.25
N SER A 223 -15.80 9.64 -4.33
CA SER A 223 -17.17 10.10 -4.56
C SER A 223 -18.15 8.93 -4.74
N LEU A 224 -17.75 7.88 -5.46
CA LEU A 224 -18.57 6.66 -5.63
C LEU A 224 -18.75 5.91 -4.31
N ILE A 225 -17.70 5.77 -3.49
CA ILE A 225 -17.80 5.17 -2.16
C ILE A 225 -18.82 5.93 -1.31
N TYR A 226 -18.72 7.27 -1.26
CA TYR A 226 -19.67 8.11 -0.53
C TYR A 226 -21.10 7.91 -1.04
N TYR A 227 -21.31 7.97 -2.36
CA TYR A 227 -22.63 7.85 -2.96
C TYR A 227 -23.31 6.51 -2.67
N TYR A 228 -22.60 5.39 -2.81
CA TYR A 228 -23.18 4.08 -2.53
C TYR A 228 -23.52 3.87 -1.06
N ILE A 229 -22.77 4.47 -0.14
CA ILE A 229 -23.12 4.45 1.29
C ILE A 229 -24.32 5.38 1.56
N ARG A 230 -24.37 6.54 0.89
CA ARG A 230 -25.44 7.53 1.04
C ARG A 230 -26.80 7.01 0.58
N VAL A 231 -26.84 6.30 -0.55
CA VAL A 231 -28.06 5.69 -1.10
C VAL A 231 -28.33 4.32 -0.48
N ASN A 232 -27.27 3.64 -0.02
CA ASN A 232 -27.35 2.36 0.66
C ASN A 232 -27.93 1.20 -0.19
N ARG A 233 -27.75 1.26 -1.51
CA ARG A 233 -28.09 0.20 -2.47
C ARG A 233 -27.27 0.36 -3.75
N PHE A 234 -27.25 -0.68 -4.59
CA PHE A 234 -26.62 -0.59 -5.91
C PHE A 234 -27.44 0.26 -6.87
N ILE A 235 -26.76 1.14 -7.62
CA ILE A 235 -27.34 1.87 -8.74
C ILE A 235 -26.35 1.84 -9.91
N PRO A 236 -26.78 1.45 -11.13
CA PRO A 236 -25.97 1.52 -12.33
C PRO A 236 -25.57 2.96 -12.69
N ILE A 237 -24.35 3.15 -13.16
CA ILE A 237 -23.88 4.38 -13.77
C ILE A 237 -24.32 4.35 -15.23
N LYS A 238 -25.09 5.36 -15.62
CA LYS A 238 -25.55 5.56 -17.00
C LYS A 238 -24.41 6.08 -17.87
N ASN A 239 -23.72 7.11 -17.40
CA ASN A 239 -22.57 7.68 -18.11
C ASN A 239 -21.59 8.37 -17.15
N ILE A 240 -20.34 8.53 -17.63
CA ILE A 240 -19.33 9.40 -17.01
C ILE A 240 -18.84 10.37 -18.06
N THR A 241 -19.05 11.67 -17.87
CA THR A 241 -18.57 12.71 -18.79
C THR A 241 -17.47 13.55 -18.16
N ILE A 242 -16.49 13.94 -18.97
CA ILE A 242 -15.42 14.86 -18.58
C ILE A 242 -15.49 16.07 -19.49
N ASN A 243 -15.75 17.21 -18.89
CA ASN A 243 -15.86 18.48 -19.56
C ASN A 243 -14.61 19.32 -19.28
N ARG A 244 -14.11 20.04 -20.29
CA ARG A 244 -13.20 21.17 -20.07
C ARG A 244 -14.03 22.42 -19.87
N ILE A 245 -13.75 23.13 -18.78
CA ILE A 245 -14.39 24.41 -18.48
C ILE A 245 -13.57 25.50 -19.19
N GLN A 246 -14.22 26.20 -20.12
CA GLN A 246 -13.70 27.38 -20.81
C GLN A 246 -14.34 28.65 -20.20
N GLN A 247 -13.93 29.84 -20.65
CA GLN A 247 -14.42 31.10 -20.07
C GLN A 247 -15.93 31.30 -20.20
N THR A 248 -16.56 30.71 -21.23
CA THR A 248 -17.97 30.93 -21.57
C THR A 248 -18.76 29.64 -21.83
N SER A 249 -18.13 28.47 -21.75
CA SER A 249 -18.78 27.19 -22.05
C SER A 249 -18.08 26.00 -21.39
N GLU A 250 -18.81 24.89 -21.28
CA GLU A 250 -18.23 23.57 -21.02
C GLU A 250 -18.21 22.76 -22.31
N GLU A 251 -17.05 22.18 -22.63
CA GLU A 251 -16.88 21.29 -23.78
C GLU A 251 -16.65 19.87 -23.26
N THR A 252 -17.54 18.93 -23.59
CA THR A 252 -17.33 17.51 -23.29
C THR A 252 -16.18 16.97 -24.15
N ILE A 253 -15.08 16.64 -23.48
CA ILE A 253 -13.86 16.14 -24.14
C ILE A 253 -13.70 14.62 -24.02
N PHE A 254 -14.51 13.98 -23.15
CA PHE A 254 -14.53 12.53 -22.98
C PHE A 254 -15.88 12.08 -22.39
N SER A 255 -16.33 10.89 -22.77
CA SER A 255 -17.55 10.28 -22.24
C SER A 255 -17.38 8.76 -22.18
N LEU A 256 -17.94 8.12 -21.16
CA LEU A 256 -18.09 6.67 -21.02
C LEU A 256 -19.58 6.31 -20.82
N PRO A 257 -20.04 5.16 -21.31
CA PRO A 257 -19.27 4.18 -22.10
C PRO A 257 -18.94 4.71 -23.51
N THR A 258 -17.88 4.16 -24.11
CA THR A 258 -17.59 4.35 -25.55
C THR A 258 -17.89 3.06 -26.32
N THR A 259 -17.77 3.09 -27.65
CA THR A 259 -17.88 1.89 -28.48
C THR A 259 -16.86 0.79 -28.15
N LYS A 260 -15.76 1.11 -27.45
CA LYS A 260 -14.69 0.17 -27.11
C LYS A 260 -14.53 -0.09 -25.61
N ILE A 261 -15.11 0.75 -24.76
CA ILE A 261 -14.85 0.74 -23.31
C ILE A 261 -16.20 0.86 -22.59
N SER A 262 -16.58 -0.21 -21.90
CA SER A 262 -17.72 -0.24 -20.98
C SER A 262 -17.38 0.41 -19.63
N ILE A 263 -18.40 0.74 -18.86
CA ILE A 263 -18.23 1.15 -17.47
C ILE A 263 -18.13 -0.09 -16.60
N GLU A 264 -17.06 -0.20 -15.82
CA GLU A 264 -16.93 -1.19 -14.76
C GLU A 264 -17.10 -0.51 -13.40
N GLN A 265 -18.16 -0.85 -12.69
CA GLN A 265 -18.47 -0.26 -11.39
C GLN A 265 -17.81 -1.02 -10.24
N ILE A 266 -17.56 -0.29 -9.15
CA ILE A 266 -17.01 -0.85 -7.91
C ILE A 266 -17.96 -1.91 -7.33
N LEU A 267 -19.27 -1.71 -7.48
CA LEU A 267 -20.33 -2.59 -6.97
C LEU A 267 -21.16 -3.18 -8.11
N ASN A 268 -22.02 -4.13 -7.79
CA ASN A 268 -23.02 -4.72 -8.68
C ASN A 268 -24.36 -4.89 -7.95
N ASP A 269 -25.34 -5.44 -8.64
CA ASP A 269 -26.72 -5.69 -8.20
C ASP A 269 -26.85 -6.52 -6.91
N LYS A 270 -25.81 -7.24 -6.50
CA LYS A 270 -25.78 -7.98 -5.23
C LYS A 270 -25.62 -7.08 -4.00
N PHE A 271 -25.26 -5.80 -4.16
CA PHE A 271 -25.03 -4.92 -3.02
C PHE A 271 -26.36 -4.48 -2.38
N THR A 272 -26.62 -4.94 -1.17
CA THR A 272 -27.84 -4.66 -0.40
C THR A 272 -27.69 -3.57 0.67
N GLY A 273 -26.61 -2.79 0.62
CA GLY A 273 -26.34 -1.74 1.60
C GLY A 273 -25.43 -2.16 2.77
N ILE A 274 -25.09 -1.18 3.59
CA ILE A 274 -24.27 -1.26 4.78
C ILE A 274 -24.70 -0.21 5.82
N ASP A 275 -24.66 -0.58 7.10
CA ASP A 275 -25.09 0.26 8.20
C ASP A 275 -23.97 1.19 8.69
N ILE A 276 -23.61 2.17 7.86
CA ILE A 276 -22.61 3.21 8.15
C ILE A 276 -23.22 4.58 7.87
N SER A 277 -23.14 5.50 8.84
CA SER A 277 -23.55 6.89 8.65
C SER A 277 -22.58 7.62 7.72
N THR A 278 -23.11 8.44 6.79
CA THR A 278 -22.28 9.25 5.91
C THR A 278 -21.43 10.28 6.67
N ALA A 279 -21.91 10.75 7.81
CA ALA A 279 -21.15 11.66 8.69
C ALA A 279 -19.84 11.03 9.17
N SER A 280 -19.80 9.71 9.34
CA SER A 280 -18.60 8.99 9.77
C SER A 280 -17.57 8.84 8.65
N ILE A 281 -17.91 9.05 7.37
CA ILE A 281 -16.98 8.77 6.26
C ILE A 281 -16.47 10.03 5.55
N ILE A 282 -16.89 11.24 5.96
CA ILE A 282 -16.50 12.51 5.31
C ILE A 282 -14.96 12.66 5.23
N ASN A 283 -14.24 12.16 6.23
CA ASN A 283 -12.77 12.16 6.29
C ASN A 283 -12.10 11.45 5.09
N ILE A 284 -12.83 10.68 4.28
CA ILE A 284 -12.33 10.09 3.04
C ILE A 284 -11.86 11.17 2.05
N PHE A 285 -12.41 12.38 2.11
CA PHE A 285 -12.08 13.47 1.18
C PHE A 285 -10.77 14.21 1.52
N SER A 286 -10.21 14.02 2.71
CA SER A 286 -8.89 14.56 3.08
C SER A 286 -7.72 13.76 2.48
N VAL A 287 -6.49 14.26 2.67
CA VAL A 287 -5.22 13.61 2.30
C VAL A 287 -4.32 13.45 3.51
N ASN A 288 -4.59 12.41 4.28
CA ASN A 288 -3.75 11.96 5.39
C ASN A 288 -3.81 10.43 5.54
N ASP A 289 -3.01 9.85 6.42
CA ASP A 289 -2.96 8.39 6.56
C ASP A 289 -4.29 7.81 7.09
N LYS A 290 -5.07 8.58 7.85
CA LYS A 290 -6.41 8.18 8.33
C LYS A 290 -7.40 8.07 7.18
N SER A 291 -7.47 9.11 6.33
CA SER A 291 -8.31 9.13 5.13
C SER A 291 -7.99 7.95 4.20
N ARG A 292 -6.69 7.62 4.07
CA ARG A 292 -6.23 6.46 3.30
C ARG A 292 -6.73 5.16 3.92
N ALA A 293 -6.56 4.99 5.23
CA ALA A 293 -7.03 3.79 5.94
C ALA A 293 -8.54 3.59 5.81
N ILE A 294 -9.33 4.66 5.94
CA ILE A 294 -10.79 4.67 5.75
C ILE A 294 -11.15 4.32 4.30
N GLN A 295 -10.50 4.93 3.31
CA GLN A 295 -10.75 4.65 1.89
C GLN A 295 -10.52 3.17 1.55
N TYR A 296 -9.39 2.60 1.98
CA TYR A 296 -9.11 1.17 1.79
C TYR A 296 -10.10 0.29 2.54
N ALA A 297 -10.44 0.63 3.79
CA ALA A 297 -11.39 -0.12 4.59
C ALA A 297 -12.75 -0.20 3.91
N LEU A 298 -13.29 0.94 3.48
CA LEU A 298 -14.57 1.03 2.79
C LEU A 298 -14.55 0.32 1.43
N THR A 299 -13.47 0.46 0.65
CA THR A 299 -13.37 -0.21 -0.66
C THR A 299 -13.49 -1.72 -0.51
N TYR A 300 -12.73 -2.31 0.41
CA TYR A 300 -12.75 -3.75 0.63
C TYR A 300 -14.03 -4.21 1.33
N LEU A 301 -14.57 -3.43 2.26
CA LEU A 301 -15.84 -3.70 2.92
C LEU A 301 -17.00 -3.73 1.91
N LEU A 302 -17.11 -2.73 1.04
CA LEU A 302 -18.12 -2.70 -0.02
C LEU A 302 -17.95 -3.88 -0.99
N LYS A 303 -16.72 -4.22 -1.38
CA LYS A 303 -16.46 -5.41 -2.21
C LYS A 303 -16.87 -6.71 -1.51
N SER A 304 -16.69 -6.82 -0.19
CA SER A 304 -17.10 -8.01 0.57
C SER A 304 -18.62 -8.27 0.49
N LYS A 305 -19.44 -7.22 0.37
CA LYS A 305 -20.91 -7.31 0.29
C LYS A 305 -21.42 -7.89 -1.03
N ILE A 306 -20.60 -7.89 -2.08
CA ILE A 306 -20.94 -8.46 -3.38
C ILE A 306 -20.18 -9.76 -3.68
N THR A 307 -19.39 -10.24 -2.72
CA THR A 307 -18.56 -11.44 -2.85
C THR A 307 -19.33 -12.64 -2.33
N ASN A 308 -19.56 -13.64 -3.19
CA ASN A 308 -20.32 -14.84 -2.84
C ASN A 308 -19.47 -15.87 -2.06
N GLU A 309 -18.20 -16.05 -2.46
CA GLU A 309 -17.34 -17.07 -1.88
C GLU A 309 -16.83 -16.63 -0.50
N GLU A 310 -17.05 -17.45 0.53
CA GLU A 310 -16.79 -17.06 1.92
C GLU A 310 -15.29 -16.85 2.22
N SER A 311 -14.40 -17.58 1.55
CA SER A 311 -12.96 -17.36 1.67
C SER A 311 -12.52 -16.05 1.02
N GLU A 312 -13.09 -15.69 -0.12
CA GLU A 312 -12.82 -14.42 -0.78
C GLU A 312 -13.42 -13.26 0.01
N ARG A 313 -14.64 -13.43 0.52
CA ARG A 313 -15.31 -12.46 1.40
C ARG A 313 -14.47 -12.22 2.65
N PHE A 314 -13.94 -13.29 3.26
CA PHE A 314 -12.99 -13.20 4.36
C PHE A 314 -11.72 -12.43 3.99
N GLU A 315 -11.15 -12.68 2.81
CA GLU A 315 -9.98 -11.93 2.33
C GLU A 315 -10.28 -10.42 2.25
N LYS A 316 -11.45 -10.04 1.69
CA LYS A 316 -11.84 -8.63 1.58
C LYS A 316 -12.06 -8.02 2.97
N LEU A 317 -12.80 -8.68 3.86
CA LEU A 317 -13.01 -8.21 5.22
C LEU A 317 -11.69 -8.09 6.00
N TRP A 318 -10.79 -9.06 5.85
CA TRP A 318 -9.46 -8.98 6.46
C TRP A 318 -8.66 -7.80 5.92
N LYS A 319 -8.66 -7.56 4.61
CA LYS A 319 -8.00 -6.38 4.01
C LYS A 319 -8.60 -5.06 4.50
N ALA A 320 -9.92 -5.02 4.73
CA ALA A 320 -10.58 -3.86 5.31
C ALA A 320 -10.16 -3.65 6.79
N PHE A 321 -10.13 -4.70 7.60
CA PHE A 321 -9.68 -4.63 8.98
C PHE A 321 -8.19 -4.27 9.09
N ASN A 322 -7.37 -4.82 8.18
CA ASN A 322 -5.94 -4.59 8.07
C ASN A 322 -5.59 -3.12 7.81
N SER A 323 -6.28 -2.45 6.89
CA SER A 323 -6.04 -1.02 6.67
C SER A 323 -6.32 -0.17 7.91
N ILE A 324 -7.28 -0.59 8.75
CA ILE A 324 -7.60 0.08 10.02
C ILE A 324 -6.50 -0.17 11.05
N TYR A 325 -6.17 -1.42 11.38
CA TYR A 325 -5.21 -1.65 12.48
C TYR A 325 -3.78 -1.18 12.14
N TYR A 326 -3.38 -1.16 10.86
CA TYR A 326 -2.07 -0.61 10.49
C TYR A 326 -2.00 0.90 10.67
N TYR A 327 -3.12 1.62 10.54
CA TYR A 327 -3.17 3.03 10.89
C TYR A 327 -2.83 3.25 12.36
N PHE A 328 -3.37 2.45 13.27
CA PHE A 328 -3.05 2.53 14.71
C PHE A 328 -1.57 2.27 15.00
N GLY A 329 -0.98 1.30 14.29
CA GLY A 329 0.41 0.89 14.53
C GLY A 329 1.49 1.88 14.08
N ASN A 330 1.21 2.76 13.11
CA ASN A 330 2.16 3.74 12.58
C ASN A 330 3.55 3.15 12.22
N GLY A 331 3.59 2.13 11.34
CA GLY A 331 4.84 1.48 10.94
C GLY A 331 5.37 0.43 11.93
N ALA A 332 4.65 0.17 13.03
CA ALA A 332 4.93 -0.98 13.88
C ALA A 332 4.70 -2.32 13.16
N ASN A 333 5.28 -3.38 13.74
CA ASN A 333 4.99 -4.74 13.28
C ASN A 333 3.52 -5.13 13.59
N GLU A 334 3.03 -6.14 12.88
CA GLU A 334 1.62 -6.55 12.92
C GLU A 334 1.14 -6.97 14.33
N ASN A 335 2.00 -7.62 15.12
CA ASN A 335 1.66 -8.01 16.49
C ASN A 335 1.38 -6.80 17.38
N GLU A 336 2.17 -5.73 17.21
CA GLU A 336 1.96 -4.48 17.94
C GLU A 336 0.70 -3.74 17.46
N CYS A 337 0.42 -3.74 16.15
CA CYS A 337 -0.84 -3.22 15.62
C CYS A 337 -2.07 -3.93 16.25
N HIS A 338 -2.02 -5.26 16.34
CA HIS A 338 -3.06 -6.06 16.98
C HIS A 338 -3.21 -5.76 18.48
N ARG A 339 -2.09 -5.52 19.19
CA ARG A 339 -2.12 -5.13 20.61
C ARG A 339 -2.81 -3.78 20.80
N LEU A 340 -2.48 -2.79 19.97
CA LEU A 340 -3.09 -1.46 20.00
C LEU A 340 -4.58 -1.52 19.66
N MET A 341 -4.94 -2.29 18.63
CA MET A 341 -6.34 -2.48 18.24
C MET A 341 -7.16 -3.15 19.36
N ARG A 342 -6.64 -4.20 19.99
CA ARG A 342 -7.26 -4.81 21.18
C ARG A 342 -7.48 -3.77 22.28
N SER A 343 -6.45 -2.99 22.61
CA SER A 343 -6.54 -1.99 23.67
C SER A 343 -7.62 -0.95 23.33
N PHE A 344 -7.66 -0.47 22.09
CA PHE A 344 -8.65 0.51 21.65
C PHE A 344 -10.08 -0.02 21.81
N ILE A 345 -10.35 -1.25 21.34
CA ILE A 345 -11.69 -1.85 21.41
C ILE A 345 -12.14 -2.04 22.86
N LEU A 346 -11.28 -2.59 23.72
CA LEU A 346 -11.64 -2.91 25.10
C LEU A 346 -11.78 -1.65 25.97
N THR A 347 -10.92 -0.64 25.80
CA THR A 347 -11.01 0.62 26.57
C THR A 347 -12.21 1.47 26.15
N ASN A 348 -12.74 1.29 24.94
CA ASN A 348 -13.86 2.06 24.40
C ASN A 348 -15.11 1.18 24.15
N SER A 349 -15.37 0.21 25.03
CA SER A 349 -16.41 -0.81 24.84
C SER A 349 -17.82 -0.27 24.55
N THR A 350 -18.15 0.93 25.05
CA THR A 350 -19.44 1.61 24.80
C THR A 350 -19.65 2.01 23.33
N LEU A 351 -18.57 2.13 22.56
CA LEU A 351 -18.61 2.45 21.13
C LEU A 351 -18.89 1.21 20.25
N PHE A 352 -18.91 0.01 20.83
CA PHE A 352 -19.01 -1.27 20.12
C PHE A 352 -20.26 -2.06 20.55
N SER A 353 -21.43 -1.41 20.56
CA SER A 353 -22.67 -1.98 21.08
C SER A 353 -23.18 -3.17 20.25
N LYS A 354 -23.02 -3.16 18.92
CA LYS A 354 -23.42 -4.25 18.02
C LYS A 354 -22.48 -5.45 18.18
N SER A 355 -21.18 -5.19 18.24
CA SER A 355 -20.18 -6.23 18.55
C SER A 355 -20.43 -6.83 19.94
N LEU A 356 -20.72 -6.02 20.95
CA LEU A 356 -21.03 -6.49 22.30
C LEU A 356 -22.32 -7.34 22.32
N HIS A 357 -23.37 -6.92 21.60
CA HIS A 357 -24.59 -7.72 21.46
C HIS A 357 -24.29 -9.07 20.81
N LYS A 358 -23.51 -9.08 19.73
CA LYS A 358 -23.09 -10.30 19.04
C LYS A 358 -22.21 -11.19 19.93
N ALA A 359 -21.35 -10.60 20.76
CA ALA A 359 -20.57 -11.33 21.75
C ALA A 359 -21.46 -12.07 22.75
N LYS A 360 -22.50 -11.40 23.24
CA LYS A 360 -23.47 -11.98 24.19
C LYS A 360 -24.31 -13.11 23.60
N SER A 361 -24.51 -13.15 22.28
CA SER A 361 -25.19 -14.25 21.61
C SER A 361 -24.31 -15.48 21.38
N ILE A 362 -22.97 -15.33 21.39
CA ILE A 362 -22.05 -16.46 21.16
C ILE A 362 -22.02 -17.34 22.40
N THR A 363 -22.38 -18.61 22.22
CA THR A 363 -22.38 -19.59 23.31
C THR A 363 -21.00 -20.24 23.50
N ALA A 364 -20.75 -20.80 24.69
CA ALA A 364 -19.53 -21.59 24.94
C ALA A 364 -19.35 -22.73 23.94
N LYS A 365 -20.45 -23.43 23.63
CA LYS A 365 -20.48 -24.55 22.67
C LYS A 365 -20.13 -24.08 21.27
N GLU A 366 -20.72 -22.97 20.83
CA GLU A 366 -20.44 -22.39 19.52
C GLU A 366 -18.97 -21.98 19.37
N LEU A 367 -18.41 -21.31 20.38
CA LEU A 367 -17.00 -20.95 20.39
C LEU A 367 -16.09 -22.18 20.33
N GLN A 368 -16.44 -23.25 21.05
CA GLN A 368 -15.69 -24.52 21.07
C GLN A 368 -15.76 -25.26 19.72
N GLU A 369 -16.93 -25.29 19.07
CA GLU A 369 -17.14 -26.04 17.82
C GLU A 369 -16.61 -25.30 16.59
N LYS A 370 -16.60 -23.96 16.60
CA LYS A 370 -16.21 -23.14 15.45
C LYS A 370 -14.78 -22.60 15.50
N VAL A 371 -14.13 -22.66 16.65
CA VAL A 371 -12.73 -22.26 16.79
C VAL A 371 -11.84 -23.48 16.97
N ARG A 372 -10.85 -23.59 16.10
CA ARG A 372 -9.81 -24.63 16.15
C ARG A 372 -8.77 -24.31 17.22
N PHE A 373 -9.17 -24.31 18.49
CA PHE A 373 -8.31 -23.87 19.60
C PHE A 373 -6.98 -24.62 19.63
N TYR A 374 -7.00 -25.95 19.56
CA TYR A 374 -5.77 -26.74 19.55
C TYR A 374 -4.85 -26.33 18.40
N GLU A 375 -5.36 -26.31 17.16
CA GLU A 375 -4.54 -25.97 15.99
C GLU A 375 -4.01 -24.52 16.04
N LEU A 376 -4.81 -23.58 16.54
CA LEU A 376 -4.41 -22.20 16.78
C LEU A 376 -3.23 -22.14 17.76
N LEU A 377 -3.38 -22.80 18.91
CA LEU A 377 -2.38 -22.76 19.97
C LEU A 377 -1.11 -23.51 19.57
N SER A 378 -1.23 -24.70 18.96
CA SER A 378 -0.08 -25.49 18.50
C SER A 378 0.67 -24.80 17.36
N ASN A 379 -0.01 -24.01 16.53
CA ASN A 379 0.63 -23.20 15.50
C ASN A 379 1.43 -22.03 16.08
N ASP A 380 0.86 -21.35 17.06
CA ASP A 380 1.44 -20.11 17.59
C ASP A 380 2.48 -20.35 18.68
N TYR A 381 2.40 -21.49 19.37
CA TYR A 381 3.24 -21.91 20.49
C TYR A 381 3.85 -23.30 20.27
N ASP A 382 4.32 -23.52 19.04
CA ASP A 382 4.92 -24.78 18.53
C ASP A 382 6.24 -25.22 19.19
N THR A 383 6.85 -24.39 20.03
CA THR A 383 8.20 -24.60 20.55
C THR A 383 8.26 -24.21 22.02
N LYS A 384 9.09 -24.93 22.78
CA LYS A 384 9.38 -24.65 24.20
C LYS A 384 9.76 -23.18 24.43
N GLU A 385 10.50 -22.57 23.51
CA GLU A 385 10.92 -21.17 23.58
C GLU A 385 9.77 -20.15 23.57
N LYS A 386 8.58 -20.54 23.11
CA LYS A 386 7.38 -19.70 23.03
C LYS A 386 6.44 -19.88 24.22
N ILE A 387 6.75 -20.77 25.17
CA ILE A 387 5.84 -21.09 26.28
C ILE A 387 5.53 -19.87 27.18
N VAL A 388 6.49 -18.96 27.39
CA VAL A 388 6.24 -17.72 28.15
C VAL A 388 5.25 -16.81 27.41
N SER A 389 5.30 -16.80 26.07
CA SER A 389 4.32 -16.08 25.25
C SER A 389 2.93 -16.73 25.31
N PHE A 390 2.85 -18.05 25.48
CA PHE A 390 1.60 -18.76 25.76
C PHE A 390 1.03 -18.35 27.13
N ILE A 391 1.85 -18.30 28.18
CA ILE A 391 1.45 -17.80 29.51
C ILE A 391 0.93 -16.36 29.39
N GLY A 392 1.65 -15.47 28.70
CA GLY A 392 1.21 -14.10 28.47
C GLY A 392 -0.09 -14.02 27.67
N PHE A 393 -0.34 -14.97 26.77
CA PHE A 393 -1.61 -15.07 26.06
C PHE A 393 -2.76 -15.53 26.97
N VAL A 394 -2.54 -16.52 27.82
CA VAL A 394 -3.53 -16.99 28.81
C VAL A 394 -3.95 -15.86 29.75
N PHE A 395 -2.99 -15.18 30.36
CA PHE A 395 -3.26 -14.13 31.37
C PHE A 395 -3.84 -12.84 30.79
N ARG A 396 -4.01 -12.76 29.46
CA ARG A 396 -4.64 -11.63 28.76
C ARG A 396 -6.17 -11.67 28.79
N TYR A 397 -6.75 -12.84 29.04
CA TYR A 397 -8.19 -13.06 28.94
C TYR A 397 -8.81 -13.31 30.30
N GLN A 398 -9.97 -12.71 30.51
CA GLN A 398 -10.77 -12.85 31.72
C GLN A 398 -12.16 -13.42 31.41
N ASP A 399 -12.57 -13.41 30.14
CA ASP A 399 -13.83 -14.02 29.70
C ASP A 399 -13.85 -15.52 30.00
N LYS A 400 -14.96 -15.96 30.61
CA LYS A 400 -15.13 -17.34 31.09
C LYS A 400 -15.12 -18.37 29.96
N PHE A 401 -15.61 -18.05 28.76
CA PHE A 401 -15.69 -18.99 27.65
C PHE A 401 -14.33 -19.17 26.98
N ILE A 402 -13.58 -18.08 26.82
CA ILE A 402 -12.18 -18.16 26.36
C ILE A 402 -11.33 -18.92 27.37
N CYS A 403 -11.44 -18.59 28.66
CA CYS A 403 -10.68 -19.27 29.71
C CYS A 403 -11.04 -20.75 29.81
N LYS A 404 -12.32 -21.12 29.64
CA LYS A 404 -12.75 -22.52 29.60
C LYS A 404 -12.10 -23.27 28.44
N ASN A 405 -12.10 -22.71 27.23
CA ASN A 405 -11.44 -23.33 26.09
C ASN A 405 -9.92 -23.45 26.28
N LEU A 406 -9.28 -22.45 26.89
CA LEU A 406 -7.85 -22.54 27.23
C LEU A 406 -7.57 -23.64 28.26
N LEU A 407 -8.43 -23.76 29.27
CA LEU A 407 -8.33 -24.81 30.29
C LEU A 407 -8.48 -26.20 29.68
N ASP A 408 -9.43 -26.38 28.76
CA ASP A 408 -9.67 -27.65 28.08
C ASP A 408 -8.52 -28.06 27.15
N ASN A 409 -7.66 -27.12 26.76
CA ASN A 409 -6.49 -27.35 25.91
C ASN A 409 -5.15 -27.18 26.66
N ILE A 410 -5.15 -26.97 27.98
CA ILE A 410 -3.89 -26.70 28.71
C ILE A 410 -2.96 -27.91 28.77
N SER A 411 -3.53 -29.13 28.73
CA SER A 411 -2.77 -30.39 28.83
C SER A 411 -1.73 -30.54 27.72
N TYR A 412 -1.99 -29.96 26.54
CA TYR A 412 -1.03 -29.95 25.43
C TYR A 412 0.26 -29.18 25.73
N PHE A 413 0.22 -28.26 26.70
CA PHE A 413 1.35 -27.44 27.12
C PHE A 413 1.89 -27.84 28.49
N GLU A 414 1.35 -28.89 29.12
CA GLU A 414 1.68 -29.26 30.50
C GLU A 414 3.17 -29.56 30.68
N ALA A 415 3.77 -30.33 29.76
CA ALA A 415 5.19 -30.66 29.83
C ALA A 415 6.07 -29.40 29.78
N ASP A 416 5.82 -28.50 28.82
CA ASP A 416 6.58 -27.27 28.67
C ASP A 416 6.36 -26.28 29.84
N LEU A 417 5.14 -26.24 30.39
CA LEU A 417 4.83 -25.42 31.57
C LEU A 417 5.51 -25.92 32.84
N LYS A 418 5.63 -27.25 33.00
CA LYS A 418 6.37 -27.86 34.12
C LYS A 418 7.88 -27.73 33.95
N ASP A 419 8.36 -27.58 32.72
CA ASP A 419 9.78 -27.44 32.38
C ASP A 419 10.20 -25.98 32.11
N ILE A 420 9.39 -25.01 32.56
CA ILE A 420 9.54 -23.57 32.29
C ILE A 420 10.88 -23.00 32.73
N PHE A 421 11.43 -23.45 33.86
CA PHE A 421 12.69 -22.93 34.41
C PHE A 421 13.91 -23.36 33.58
N ASN A 422 13.76 -24.37 32.72
CA ASN A 422 14.79 -24.84 31.80
C ASN A 422 14.69 -24.18 30.40
N VAL A 423 13.97 -23.07 30.29
CA VAL A 423 13.89 -22.26 29.05
C VAL A 423 15.02 -21.23 29.04
N ASP A 424 15.70 -21.09 27.90
CA ASP A 424 16.78 -20.10 27.78
C ASP A 424 16.27 -18.68 28.03
N LYS A 425 17.00 -17.93 28.86
CA LYS A 425 16.68 -16.52 29.21
C LYS A 425 15.23 -16.34 29.66
N VAL A 426 14.66 -17.30 30.40
CA VAL A 426 13.27 -17.29 30.85
C VAL A 426 12.88 -15.99 31.57
N GLU A 427 13.72 -15.47 32.47
CA GLU A 427 13.48 -14.20 33.17
C GLU A 427 13.32 -13.03 32.20
N SER A 428 14.20 -12.93 31.20
CA SER A 428 14.12 -11.90 30.15
C SER A 428 12.83 -12.03 29.33
N LYS A 429 12.36 -13.26 29.06
CA LYS A 429 11.09 -13.49 28.35
C LYS A 429 9.89 -13.05 29.18
N PHE A 430 9.86 -13.34 30.49
CA PHE A 430 8.79 -12.87 31.38
C PHE A 430 8.77 -11.35 31.51
N ASN A 431 9.95 -10.72 31.58
CA ASN A 431 10.08 -9.26 31.66
C ASN A 431 9.53 -8.51 30.44
N LYS A 432 9.24 -9.19 29.32
CA LYS A 432 8.53 -8.59 28.18
C LYS A 432 7.05 -8.31 28.44
N PHE A 433 6.48 -8.88 29.51
CA PHE A 433 5.07 -8.82 29.81
C PHE A 433 4.85 -8.33 31.24
N ASP A 434 4.55 -7.03 31.38
CA ASP A 434 4.39 -6.39 32.69
C ASP A 434 3.34 -7.06 33.60
N TYR A 435 2.31 -7.66 33.02
CA TYR A 435 1.20 -8.30 33.74
C TYR A 435 1.46 -9.75 34.17
N ILE A 436 2.60 -10.35 33.79
CA ILE A 436 2.99 -11.70 34.24
C ILE A 436 4.41 -11.80 34.81
N LYS A 437 5.22 -10.72 34.77
CA LYS A 437 6.60 -10.78 35.27
C LYS A 437 6.70 -11.23 36.74
N ASP A 438 5.73 -10.83 37.56
CA ASP A 438 5.66 -11.18 38.98
C ASP A 438 5.40 -12.67 39.21
N ILE A 439 4.80 -13.37 38.24
CA ILE A 439 4.60 -14.82 38.30
C ILE A 439 5.96 -15.53 38.34
N TYR A 440 6.92 -15.09 37.53
CA TYR A 440 8.27 -15.64 37.57
C TYR A 440 9.03 -15.17 38.81
N LEU A 441 9.04 -13.87 39.08
CA LEU A 441 9.82 -13.30 40.19
C LEU A 441 9.46 -13.91 41.55
N ASN A 442 8.18 -14.15 41.79
CA ASN A 442 7.69 -14.70 43.06
C ASN A 442 7.92 -16.21 43.18
N ASN A 443 8.25 -16.92 42.10
CA ASN A 443 8.32 -18.39 42.09
C ASN A 443 9.67 -18.95 41.59
N LYS A 444 10.62 -18.11 41.17
CA LYS A 444 11.92 -18.56 40.64
C LYS A 444 12.79 -19.34 41.63
N SER A 445 12.56 -19.18 42.92
CA SER A 445 13.25 -19.91 44.00
C SER A 445 12.39 -21.03 44.60
N SER A 446 11.24 -21.35 43.99
CA SER A 446 10.36 -22.42 44.44
C SER A 446 11.03 -23.79 44.28
N SER A 447 10.87 -24.67 45.27
CA SER A 447 11.27 -26.08 45.16
C SER A 447 10.25 -26.92 44.38
N ASP A 448 9.04 -26.41 44.16
CA ASP A 448 8.02 -27.04 43.32
C ASP A 448 8.24 -26.66 41.86
N SER A 449 8.78 -27.57 41.06
CA SER A 449 9.03 -27.37 39.63
C SER A 449 7.75 -27.17 38.83
N GLU A 450 6.60 -27.63 39.33
CA GLU A 450 5.31 -27.51 38.66
C GLU A 450 4.55 -26.22 39.04
N ILE A 451 5.15 -25.36 39.88
CA ILE A 451 4.46 -24.19 40.46
C ILE A 451 3.83 -23.28 39.40
N ILE A 452 4.50 -23.07 38.26
CA ILE A 452 4.00 -22.22 37.19
C ILE A 452 2.81 -22.87 36.48
N PHE A 453 2.87 -24.18 36.20
CA PHE A 453 1.74 -24.92 35.66
C PHE A 453 0.52 -24.82 36.58
N LYS A 454 0.72 -25.02 37.90
CA LYS A 454 -0.35 -24.87 38.91
C LYS A 454 -0.93 -23.46 38.88
N LYS A 455 -0.11 -22.41 38.84
CA LYS A 455 -0.57 -21.01 38.75
C LYS A 455 -1.40 -20.71 37.50
N VAL A 456 -0.98 -21.21 36.34
CA VAL A 456 -1.72 -21.03 35.07
C VAL A 456 -3.07 -21.74 35.15
N LYS A 457 -3.08 -22.99 35.65
CA LYS A 457 -4.31 -23.78 35.80
C LYS A 457 -5.27 -23.15 36.82
N GLU A 458 -4.77 -22.76 37.99
CA GLU A 458 -5.52 -22.05 39.03
C GLU A 458 -6.15 -20.77 38.50
N TYR A 459 -5.40 -19.98 37.71
CA TYR A 459 -5.92 -18.76 37.09
C TYR A 459 -7.13 -19.06 36.19
N LEU A 460 -6.99 -20.02 35.26
CA LEU A 460 -8.05 -20.39 34.34
C LEU A 460 -9.27 -20.96 35.08
N GLU A 461 -9.06 -21.83 36.06
CA GLU A 461 -10.13 -22.36 36.90
C GLU A 461 -10.86 -21.26 37.67
N ASP A 462 -10.14 -20.28 38.22
CA ASP A 462 -10.73 -19.13 38.91
C ASP A 462 -11.60 -18.30 37.95
N LYS A 463 -11.12 -17.99 36.74
CA LYS A 463 -11.92 -17.24 35.74
C LYS A 463 -13.17 -17.99 35.27
N VAL A 464 -13.11 -19.32 35.20
CA VAL A 464 -14.28 -20.15 34.87
C VAL A 464 -15.27 -20.19 36.03
N LYS A 465 -14.79 -20.38 37.27
CA LYS A 465 -15.63 -20.51 38.48
C LYS A 465 -16.19 -19.17 38.97
N LYS A 466 -15.46 -18.08 38.78
CA LYS A 466 -15.81 -16.71 39.19
C LYS A 466 -15.72 -15.77 37.98
N PRO A 467 -16.72 -15.76 37.10
CA PRO A 467 -16.72 -14.94 35.89
C PRO A 467 -16.56 -13.46 36.22
N VAL A 468 -15.63 -12.79 35.54
CA VAL A 468 -15.47 -11.34 35.63
C VAL A 468 -16.54 -10.68 34.76
N THR A 469 -17.20 -9.64 35.29
CA THR A 469 -18.24 -8.90 34.57
C THR A 469 -17.65 -8.05 33.45
N ASN A 470 -18.46 -7.75 32.42
CA ASN A 470 -18.09 -6.88 31.28
C ASN A 470 -16.88 -7.38 30.47
N THR A 471 -16.72 -8.69 30.34
CA THR A 471 -15.64 -9.33 29.58
C THR A 471 -16.08 -9.84 28.22
N GLU A 472 -17.37 -9.73 27.87
CA GLU A 472 -17.93 -10.35 26.67
C GLU A 472 -17.25 -9.85 25.38
N LEU A 473 -16.86 -8.56 25.33
CA LEU A 473 -16.17 -7.99 24.17
C LEU A 473 -14.80 -8.65 23.91
N GLU A 474 -14.19 -9.32 24.90
CA GLU A 474 -12.97 -10.10 24.69
C GLU A 474 -13.18 -11.24 23.67
N ILE A 475 -14.40 -11.78 23.56
CA ILE A 475 -14.78 -12.80 22.57
C ILE A 475 -14.60 -12.24 21.16
N ILE A 476 -15.14 -11.06 20.89
CA ILE A 476 -15.01 -10.39 19.58
C ILE A 476 -13.55 -10.11 19.27
N VAL A 477 -12.81 -9.57 20.23
CA VAL A 477 -11.39 -9.28 20.05
C VAL A 477 -10.59 -10.56 19.81
N PHE A 478 -10.87 -11.65 20.53
CA PHE A 478 -10.24 -12.94 20.30
C PHE A 478 -10.51 -13.44 18.87
N ILE A 479 -11.78 -13.44 18.44
CA ILE A 479 -12.16 -13.91 17.10
C ILE A 479 -11.51 -13.03 16.02
N CYS A 480 -11.75 -11.72 16.05
CA CYS A 480 -11.34 -10.81 14.97
C CYS A 480 -9.84 -10.56 14.90
N ILE A 481 -9.13 -10.56 16.05
CA ILE A 481 -7.69 -10.25 16.07
C ILE A 481 -6.85 -11.52 16.07
N LYS A 482 -7.19 -12.51 16.91
CA LYS A 482 -6.37 -13.70 17.06
C LYS A 482 -6.77 -14.80 16.09
N TYR A 483 -8.05 -15.16 16.05
CA TYR A 483 -8.50 -16.28 15.23
C TYR A 483 -8.52 -15.95 13.74
N CYS A 484 -8.99 -14.78 13.34
CA CYS A 484 -8.90 -14.32 11.94
C CYS A 484 -7.44 -14.27 11.46
N TYR A 485 -6.51 -13.83 12.31
CA TYR A 485 -5.09 -13.81 11.94
C TYR A 485 -4.55 -15.23 11.65
N TYR A 486 -4.92 -16.19 12.50
CA TYR A 486 -4.62 -17.61 12.28
C TYR A 486 -5.24 -18.12 10.97
N LEU A 487 -6.54 -17.88 10.75
CA LEU A 487 -7.23 -18.28 9.53
C LEU A 487 -6.57 -17.65 8.30
N ARG A 488 -6.26 -16.36 8.34
CA ARG A 488 -5.55 -15.65 7.27
C ARG A 488 -4.24 -16.35 6.91
N ASN A 489 -3.41 -16.67 7.90
CA ASN A 489 -2.15 -17.37 7.68
C ASN A 489 -2.40 -18.79 7.15
N LYS A 490 -3.46 -19.45 7.58
CA LYS A 490 -3.80 -20.79 7.09
C LYS A 490 -4.42 -20.80 5.70
N ILE A 491 -4.99 -19.72 5.22
CA ILE A 491 -5.77 -19.69 3.97
C ILE A 491 -4.96 -19.07 2.83
N PHE A 492 -4.24 -17.98 3.06
CA PHE A 492 -3.66 -17.16 1.99
C PHE A 492 -2.15 -17.32 1.80
N HIS A 493 -1.48 -18.20 2.55
CA HIS A 493 -0.08 -18.55 2.29
C HIS A 493 0.00 -19.60 1.16
N ALA A 494 0.94 -19.41 0.23
CA ALA A 494 1.06 -20.10 -1.06
C ALA A 494 1.23 -21.64 -1.01
N GLU A 495 1.32 -22.21 0.19
CA GLU A 495 1.49 -23.65 0.43
C GLU A 495 0.16 -24.42 0.44
N LYS A 496 -0.98 -23.75 0.31
CA LYS A 496 -2.30 -24.40 0.34
C LYS A 496 -3.06 -24.27 -0.97
N GLN A 497 -3.75 -25.35 -1.33
CA GLN A 497 -4.65 -25.41 -2.48
C GLN A 497 -5.82 -24.43 -2.29
N ASP A 498 -6.25 -23.81 -3.39
CA ASP A 498 -7.38 -22.88 -3.43
C ASP A 498 -8.63 -23.50 -2.79
N LEU A 499 -9.22 -22.79 -1.82
CA LEU A 499 -10.37 -23.30 -1.06
C LEU A 499 -11.66 -23.32 -1.88
N THR A 500 -11.70 -22.63 -3.02
CA THR A 500 -12.82 -22.67 -3.97
C THR A 500 -12.85 -23.98 -4.77
N PHE A 501 -11.73 -24.72 -4.84
CA PHE A 501 -11.65 -25.99 -5.55
C PHE A 501 -12.08 -27.17 -4.65
N ARG A 502 -13.38 -27.26 -4.34
CA ARG A 502 -13.96 -28.30 -3.46
C ARG A 502 -15.27 -28.85 -4.00
N PHE A 503 -15.54 -30.13 -3.70
CA PHE A 503 -16.76 -30.83 -4.13
C PHE A 503 -17.91 -30.80 -3.10
N ALA A 504 -17.67 -30.33 -1.88
CA ALA A 504 -18.68 -30.18 -0.83
C ALA A 504 -18.27 -29.12 0.21
N LYS A 505 -19.25 -28.50 0.89
CA LYS A 505 -18.97 -27.63 2.04
C LYS A 505 -18.36 -28.45 3.19
N ASN A 506 -17.30 -27.94 3.79
CA ASN A 506 -16.67 -28.54 4.97
C ASN A 506 -16.75 -27.57 6.17
N ASN A 507 -16.30 -28.02 7.35
CA ASN A 507 -16.33 -27.23 8.58
C ASN A 507 -15.70 -25.84 8.41
N MET A 508 -14.61 -25.73 7.64
CA MET A 508 -13.92 -24.46 7.38
C MET A 508 -14.82 -23.42 6.70
N ILE A 509 -15.75 -23.80 5.82
CA ILE A 509 -16.66 -22.83 5.18
C ILE A 509 -17.66 -22.29 6.21
N PHE A 510 -18.24 -23.14 7.05
CA PHE A 510 -19.13 -22.70 8.13
C PHE A 510 -18.42 -21.87 9.20
N GLU A 511 -17.14 -22.13 9.42
CA GLU A 511 -16.27 -21.29 10.26
C GLU A 511 -16.08 -19.90 9.62
N LEU A 512 -15.83 -19.83 8.31
CA LEU A 512 -15.66 -18.57 7.58
C LEU A 512 -16.95 -17.75 7.53
N GLU A 513 -18.10 -18.37 7.24
CA GLU A 513 -19.41 -17.71 7.28
C GLU A 513 -19.63 -17.00 8.63
N TRP A 514 -19.33 -17.70 9.72
CA TRP A 514 -19.45 -17.19 11.08
C TRP A 514 -18.46 -16.07 11.39
N VAL A 515 -17.18 -16.25 11.05
CA VAL A 515 -16.14 -15.25 11.29
C VAL A 515 -16.38 -13.99 10.45
N ASN A 516 -16.83 -14.13 9.20
CA ASN A 516 -17.11 -13.01 8.32
C ASN A 516 -18.19 -12.09 8.91
N ASP A 517 -19.27 -12.67 9.44
CA ASP A 517 -20.36 -11.93 10.06
C ASP A 517 -19.92 -11.16 11.33
N ILE A 518 -19.03 -11.75 12.13
CA ILE A 518 -18.46 -11.09 13.31
C ILE A 518 -17.48 -9.97 12.89
N LEU A 519 -16.61 -10.26 11.92
CA LEU A 519 -15.59 -9.32 11.45
C LEU A 519 -16.21 -8.12 10.75
N GLU A 520 -17.22 -8.33 9.89
CA GLU A 520 -17.98 -7.26 9.24
C GLU A 520 -18.60 -6.31 10.27
N THR A 521 -19.25 -6.87 11.31
CA THR A 521 -19.86 -6.10 12.40
C THR A 521 -18.82 -5.19 13.07
N LEU A 522 -17.65 -5.74 13.41
CA LEU A 522 -16.58 -4.97 14.05
C LEU A 522 -16.02 -3.88 13.13
N ILE A 523 -15.79 -4.18 11.84
CA ILE A 523 -15.27 -3.20 10.87
C ILE A 523 -16.23 -2.02 10.72
N ILE A 524 -17.53 -2.28 10.62
CA ILE A 524 -18.57 -1.24 10.52
C ILE A 524 -18.50 -0.30 11.73
N GLU A 525 -18.42 -0.84 12.95
CA GLU A 525 -18.33 -0.02 14.16
C GLU A 525 -16.99 0.73 14.22
N LEU A 526 -15.87 0.09 13.89
CA LEU A 526 -14.55 0.73 13.83
C LEU A 526 -14.54 1.94 12.88
N ILE A 527 -15.14 1.82 11.70
CA ILE A 527 -15.27 2.93 10.75
C ILE A 527 -16.20 4.01 11.31
N SER A 528 -17.32 3.61 11.91
CA SER A 528 -18.31 4.54 12.47
C SER A 528 -17.72 5.42 13.58
N VAL A 529 -16.77 4.88 14.34
CA VAL A 529 -16.12 5.54 15.50
C VAL A 529 -14.74 6.12 15.16
N ASN A 530 -14.46 6.35 13.86
CA ASN A 530 -13.14 6.80 13.43
C ASN A 530 -12.70 8.14 14.04
N SER A 531 -13.63 9.00 14.48
CA SER A 531 -13.31 10.21 15.23
C SER A 531 -12.49 9.94 16.49
N SER A 532 -12.66 8.77 17.11
CA SER A 532 -11.94 8.33 18.31
C SER A 532 -10.62 7.60 18.01
N TRP A 533 -10.24 7.40 16.74
CA TRP A 533 -9.01 6.70 16.41
C TRP A 533 -7.77 7.49 16.86
N THR A 534 -6.96 6.88 17.69
CA THR A 534 -5.66 7.40 18.13
C THR A 534 -4.53 6.61 17.48
N ARG A 535 -3.70 7.32 16.72
CA ARG A 535 -2.52 6.74 16.08
C ARG A 535 -1.35 6.74 17.06
N ARG A 536 -0.56 5.67 17.06
CA ARG A 536 0.73 5.64 17.78
C ARG A 536 1.60 6.80 17.30
N SER A 537 2.11 7.61 18.24
CA SER A 537 3.05 8.71 17.99
C SER A 537 4.32 8.22 17.32
#